data_AF-A0A173VPC3-F1
#
_entry.id   AF-A0A173VPC3-F1
#
_cell.length_a   1.000
_cell.length_b   1.000
_cell.length_c   1.000
_cell.angle_alpha   90.00
_cell.angle_beta   90.00
_cell.angle_gamma   90.00
#
_symmetry.space_group_name_H-M   'P 1'
#
loop_
_entity.id
_entity.type
_entity.pdbx_description
1 polymer ?
#
loop_
_entity_poly.entity_id
_entity_poly.type
_entity_poly.pdbx_seq_one_letter_code
_entity_poly.pdbx_strand_id
1 'polypeptide(L)'
;MTKSKVDRPRGIKYLGFGFYYDTSAQQFKAKPHAKSVMKYKKRMRELTCRSWGVSNSYKVERLNQLIRGWINYFKIGSMKTLCRELDGNIRYRIRMCIWKHWKTPQNKEKNLVKLGVPRWAAHKVANTGNRYAHMCHNGWIQKAISTKRLTSFGLVSMLDYYTERCVTC
;
A
#
# COMPACT_ATOMS: atom_id res chain seq x y z
N MET A 1 25.13 -6.64 17.97
CA MET A 1 24.57 -7.93 17.50
C MET A 1 25.60 -8.59 16.60
N THR A 2 26.10 -9.76 17.00
CA THR A 2 27.01 -10.58 16.20
C THR A 2 26.28 -11.11 14.96
N LYS A 3 26.92 -11.05 13.79
CA LYS A 3 26.28 -11.48 12.51
C LYS A 3 26.12 -12.99 12.42
N SER A 4 27.08 -13.73 12.96
CA SER A 4 27.10 -15.18 12.99
C SER A 4 26.39 -15.69 14.25
N LYS A 5 25.47 -16.63 14.10
CA LYS A 5 24.82 -17.37 15.18
C LYS A 5 24.31 -18.72 14.68
N VAL A 6 24.25 -19.71 15.58
CA VAL A 6 23.58 -20.99 15.34
C VAL A 6 22.15 -20.85 15.88
N ASP A 7 21.14 -21.05 15.02
CA ASP A 7 19.74 -20.88 15.38
C ASP A 7 18.85 -21.72 14.42
N ARG A 8 17.58 -21.91 14.78
CA ARG A 8 16.60 -22.54 13.86
C ARG A 8 16.33 -21.60 12.67
N PRO A 9 15.89 -22.11 11.51
CA PRO A 9 15.58 -21.27 10.34
C PRO A 9 14.63 -20.09 10.63
N ARG A 10 13.70 -20.25 11.57
CA ARG A 10 12.78 -19.18 11.99
C ARG A 10 13.49 -17.96 12.59
N GLY A 11 14.64 -18.16 13.23
CA GLY A 11 15.44 -17.12 13.87
C GLY A 11 16.50 -16.49 12.96
N ILE A 12 16.70 -17.03 11.76
CA ILE A 12 17.76 -16.62 10.83
C ILE A 12 17.20 -15.66 9.76
N LYS A 13 18.01 -14.65 9.44
CA LYS A 13 17.81 -13.78 8.28
C LYS A 13 18.88 -14.11 7.23
N TYR A 14 18.46 -14.46 6.02
CA TYR A 14 19.37 -14.72 4.90
C TYR A 14 18.94 -13.93 3.66
N LEU A 15 19.83 -13.12 3.09
CA LEU A 15 19.56 -12.29 1.90
C LEU A 15 18.26 -11.45 1.95
N GLY A 16 17.80 -11.08 3.16
CA GLY A 16 16.56 -10.34 3.35
C GLY A 16 15.29 -11.20 3.47
N PHE A 17 15.41 -12.52 3.37
CA PHE A 17 14.38 -13.50 3.70
C PHE A 17 14.49 -13.94 5.16
N GLY A 18 13.36 -14.35 5.72
CA GLY A 18 13.27 -15.18 6.91
C GLY A 18 12.45 -16.42 6.58
N PHE A 19 12.39 -17.38 7.50
CA PHE A 19 11.73 -18.65 7.26
C PHE A 19 10.60 -18.89 8.25
N TYR A 20 9.60 -19.64 7.83
CA TYR A 20 8.56 -20.17 8.71
C TYR A 20 8.33 -21.64 8.38
N TYR A 21 7.89 -22.40 9.37
CA TYR A 21 7.52 -23.79 9.14
C TYR A 21 6.08 -23.83 8.65
N ASP A 22 5.86 -24.39 7.47
CA ASP A 22 4.54 -24.65 6.93
C ASP A 22 4.10 -26.03 7.41
N THR A 23 3.10 -26.08 8.29
CA THR A 23 2.59 -27.33 8.85
C THR A 23 1.89 -28.19 7.82
N SER A 24 1.28 -27.58 6.79
CA SER A 24 0.57 -28.31 5.73
C SER A 24 1.55 -29.02 4.79
N ALA A 25 2.67 -28.38 4.50
CA ALA A 25 3.69 -28.92 3.59
C ALA A 25 4.85 -29.62 4.33
N GLN A 26 4.80 -29.66 5.67
CA GLN A 26 5.83 -30.19 6.56
C GLN A 26 7.26 -29.67 6.30
N GLN A 27 7.40 -28.48 5.72
CA GLN A 27 8.67 -27.91 5.28
C GLN A 27 8.84 -26.44 5.66
N PHE A 28 10.08 -25.96 5.70
CA PHE A 28 10.36 -24.55 5.88
C PHE A 28 10.19 -23.77 4.57
N LYS A 29 9.33 -22.75 4.60
CA LYS A 29 9.14 -21.84 3.46
C LYS A 29 9.75 -20.47 3.74
N ALA A 30 10.26 -19.85 2.67
CA ALA A 30 10.80 -18.51 2.73
C ALA A 30 9.66 -17.48 2.82
N LYS A 31 9.93 -16.36 3.51
CA LYS A 31 9.09 -15.16 3.54
C LYS A 31 9.98 -13.92 3.62
N PRO A 32 9.50 -12.73 3.22
CA PRO A 32 10.24 -11.50 3.46
C PRO A 32 10.53 -11.30 4.95
N HIS A 33 11.79 -11.08 5.32
CA HIS A 33 12.17 -10.86 6.71
C HIS A 33 11.56 -9.55 7.25
N ALA A 34 11.23 -9.50 8.55
CA ALA A 34 10.62 -8.33 9.18
C ALA A 34 11.40 -7.02 8.92
N LYS A 35 12.74 -7.05 9.01
CA LYS A 35 13.61 -5.90 8.66
C LYS A 35 13.43 -5.42 7.20
N SER A 36 13.28 -6.35 6.25
CA SER A 36 13.05 -6.05 4.84
C SER A 36 11.68 -5.39 4.67
N VAL A 37 10.64 -5.97 5.26
CA VAL A 37 9.29 -5.40 5.26
C VAL A 37 9.25 -3.99 5.87
N MET A 38 9.97 -3.77 6.97
CA MET A 38 10.08 -2.45 7.58
C MET A 38 10.76 -1.42 6.67
N LYS A 39 11.83 -1.83 5.96
CA LYS A 39 12.49 -0.97 4.95
C LYS A 39 11.53 -0.60 3.82
N TYR A 40 10.75 -1.57 3.32
CA TYR A 40 9.71 -1.33 2.32
C TYR A 40 8.65 -0.36 2.83
N LYS A 41 8.08 -0.61 4.02
CA LYS A 41 7.06 0.25 4.64
C LYS A 41 7.59 1.68 4.82
N LYS A 42 8.85 1.86 5.21
CA LYS A 42 9.49 3.18 5.32
C LYS A 42 9.52 3.88 3.96
N ARG A 43 10.05 3.21 2.92
CA ARG A 43 10.14 3.78 1.57
C ARG A 43 8.77 4.10 0.97
N MET A 44 7.79 3.21 1.15
CA MET A 44 6.41 3.44 0.73
C MET A 44 5.82 4.68 1.40
N ARG A 45 6.07 4.89 2.71
CA ARG A 45 5.59 6.07 3.45
C ARG A 45 6.19 7.38 2.94
N GLU A 46 7.47 7.36 2.54
CA GLU A 46 8.17 8.50 1.93
C GLU A 46 7.52 8.86 0.58
N LEU A 47 7.31 7.87 -0.31
CA LEU A 47 6.72 8.09 -1.63
C LEU A 47 5.25 8.50 -1.57
N THR A 48 4.52 8.06 -0.54
CA THR A 48 3.11 8.42 -0.34
C THR A 48 2.95 9.54 0.70
N CYS A 49 3.99 10.35 0.90
CA CYS A 49 3.94 11.45 1.85
C CYS A 49 2.98 12.55 1.38
N ARG A 50 2.06 12.95 2.26
CA ARG A 50 1.07 13.99 1.98
C ARG A 50 1.68 15.40 1.93
N SER A 51 2.83 15.63 2.56
CA SER A 51 3.56 16.92 2.44
C SER A 51 4.48 16.97 1.23
N TRP A 52 4.64 15.88 0.50
CA TRP A 52 5.46 15.88 -0.71
C TRP A 52 4.73 16.57 -1.85
N GLY A 53 5.27 17.71 -2.29
CA GLY A 53 4.69 18.65 -3.26
C GLY A 53 4.80 18.23 -4.72
N VAL A 54 4.57 16.95 -5.01
CA VAL A 54 4.59 16.40 -6.39
C VAL A 54 3.21 15.90 -6.79
N SER A 55 2.99 15.74 -8.10
CA SER A 55 1.73 15.27 -8.65
C SER A 55 1.36 13.85 -8.18
N ASN A 56 0.06 13.53 -8.16
CA ASN A 56 -0.38 12.18 -7.80
C ASN A 56 0.03 11.13 -8.84
N SER A 57 0.12 11.51 -10.12
CA SER A 57 0.61 10.63 -11.18
C SER A 57 2.06 10.20 -10.90
N TYR A 58 2.93 11.15 -10.57
CA TYR A 58 4.32 10.86 -10.23
C TYR A 58 4.44 10.00 -8.96
N LYS A 59 3.61 10.25 -7.92
CA LYS A 59 3.56 9.38 -6.72
C LYS A 59 3.22 7.94 -7.09
N VAL A 60 2.23 7.74 -7.95
CA VAL A 60 1.80 6.41 -8.40
C VAL A 60 2.88 5.73 -9.23
N GLU A 61 3.54 6.46 -10.14
CA GLU A 61 4.64 5.93 -10.93
C GLU A 61 5.79 5.41 -10.06
N ARG A 62 6.28 6.24 -9.13
CA ARG A 62 7.38 5.86 -8.22
C ARG A 62 6.98 4.72 -7.29
N LEU A 63 5.72 4.70 -6.86
CA LEU A 63 5.18 3.61 -6.05
C LEU A 63 5.10 2.31 -6.84
N ASN A 64 4.68 2.36 -8.09
CA ASN A 64 4.62 1.19 -8.97
C ASN A 64 6.02 0.61 -9.23
N GLN A 65 7.04 1.46 -9.44
CA GLN A 65 8.44 1.03 -9.55
C GLN A 65 8.90 0.30 -8.29
N LEU A 66 8.59 0.86 -7.11
CA LEU A 66 8.89 0.25 -5.81
C LEU A 66 8.18 -1.12 -5.65
N ILE A 67 6.89 -1.19 -5.97
CA ILE A 67 6.09 -2.42 -5.90
C ILE A 67 6.68 -3.51 -6.79
N ARG A 68 6.92 -3.20 -8.06
CA ARG A 68 7.43 -4.15 -9.05
C ARG A 68 8.79 -4.70 -8.66
N GLY A 69 9.72 -3.82 -8.29
CA GLY A 69 11.06 -4.24 -7.84
C GLY A 69 11.01 -5.12 -6.59
N TRP A 70 10.17 -4.76 -5.61
CA TRP A 70 10.00 -5.55 -4.39
C TRP A 70 9.44 -6.94 -4.68
N ILE A 71 8.38 -7.02 -5.46
CA ILE A 71 7.74 -8.31 -5.77
C ILE A 71 8.67 -9.18 -6.59
N ASN A 72 9.34 -8.64 -7.61
CA ASN A 72 10.25 -9.41 -8.45
C ASN A 72 11.39 -10.06 -7.62
N TYR A 73 11.89 -9.38 -6.59
CA TYR A 73 12.89 -9.93 -5.68
C TYR A 73 12.31 -10.97 -4.71
N PHE A 74 11.17 -10.68 -4.09
CA PHE A 74 10.59 -11.52 -3.04
C PHE A 74 9.58 -12.57 -3.55
N LYS A 75 9.39 -12.73 -4.87
CA LYS A 75 8.37 -13.61 -5.47
C LYS A 75 8.48 -15.08 -5.06
N ILE A 76 9.66 -15.54 -4.67
CA ILE A 76 9.94 -16.90 -4.18
C ILE A 76 9.36 -17.11 -2.77
N GLY A 77 9.27 -16.05 -1.98
CA GLY A 77 8.74 -16.12 -0.61
C GLY A 77 7.22 -16.08 -0.56
N SER A 78 6.65 -16.70 0.48
CA SER A 78 5.23 -16.59 0.81
C SER A 78 4.92 -15.18 1.34
N MET A 79 4.17 -14.41 0.56
CA MET A 79 3.80 -13.04 0.92
C MET A 79 2.39 -12.61 0.51
N LYS A 80 1.47 -13.54 0.20
CA LYS A 80 0.08 -13.21 -0.22
C LYS A 80 -0.62 -12.29 0.80
N THR A 81 -0.61 -12.69 2.08
CA THR A 81 -1.24 -11.91 3.17
C THR A 81 -0.57 -10.55 3.34
N LEU A 82 0.76 -10.50 3.29
CA LEU A 82 1.51 -9.26 3.40
C LEU A 82 1.21 -8.30 2.24
N CYS A 83 1.14 -8.80 1.00
CA CYS A 83 0.76 -7.99 -0.16
C CYS A 83 -0.63 -7.38 0.00
N ARG A 84 -1.61 -8.18 0.45
CA ARG A 84 -2.99 -7.70 0.72
C ARG A 84 -3.02 -6.55 1.73
N GLU A 85 -2.28 -6.69 2.83
CA GLU A 85 -2.18 -5.65 3.87
C GLU A 85 -1.48 -4.38 3.34
N LEU A 86 -0.38 -4.54 2.61
CA LEU A 86 0.38 -3.42 2.04
C LEU A 86 -0.46 -2.66 1.00
N ASP A 87 -1.24 -3.37 0.19
CA ASP A 87 -2.17 -2.78 -0.76
C ASP A 87 -3.24 -1.92 -0.08
N GLY A 88 -3.82 -2.40 1.02
CA GLY A 88 -4.75 -1.61 1.83
C GLY A 88 -4.11 -0.31 2.32
N ASN A 89 -2.90 -0.40 2.85
CA ASN A 89 -2.12 0.75 3.34
C ASN A 89 -1.77 1.74 2.22
N ILE A 90 -1.35 1.24 1.06
CA ILE A 90 -1.02 2.05 -0.11
C ILE A 90 -2.25 2.85 -0.57
N ARG A 91 -3.38 2.18 -0.77
CA ARG A 91 -4.63 2.84 -1.18
C ARG A 91 -5.07 3.88 -0.16
N TYR A 92 -5.00 3.57 1.12
CA TYR A 92 -5.30 4.51 2.20
C TYR A 92 -4.40 5.77 2.15
N ARG A 93 -3.09 5.61 1.93
CA ARG A 93 -2.16 6.74 1.86
C ARG A 93 -2.32 7.58 0.59
N ILE A 94 -2.64 6.96 -0.54
CA ILE A 94 -2.94 7.68 -1.77
C ILE A 94 -4.24 8.48 -1.63
N ARG A 95 -5.29 7.92 -1.00
CA ARG A 95 -6.52 8.69 -0.67
C ARG A 95 -6.20 9.91 0.18
N MET A 96 -5.32 9.77 1.18
CA MET A 96 -4.88 10.92 1.99
C MET A 96 -4.18 11.99 1.16
N CYS A 97 -3.33 11.58 0.20
CA CYS A 97 -2.65 12.53 -0.69
C CYS A 97 -3.65 13.27 -1.58
N ILE A 98 -4.57 12.56 -2.22
CA ILE A 98 -5.62 13.15 -3.07
C ILE A 98 -6.49 14.12 -2.26
N TRP A 99 -6.98 13.68 -1.10
CA TRP A 99 -7.81 14.50 -0.22
C TRP A 99 -7.11 15.78 0.23
N LYS A 100 -5.81 15.71 0.52
CA LYS A 100 -5.01 16.88 0.86
C LYS A 100 -4.78 17.80 -0.36
N HIS A 101 -4.55 17.25 -1.54
CA HIS A 101 -4.34 18.04 -2.76
C HIS A 101 -5.59 18.86 -3.14
N TRP A 102 -6.79 18.42 -2.79
CA TRP A 102 -8.00 19.23 -2.98
C TRP A 102 -8.01 20.51 -2.13
N LYS A 103 -7.21 20.58 -1.05
CA LYS A 103 -6.91 21.76 -0.23
C LYS A 103 -8.13 22.39 0.44
N THR A 104 -9.01 23.06 -0.31
CA THR A 104 -10.14 23.83 0.19
C THR A 104 -11.44 23.02 0.25
N PRO A 105 -12.38 23.33 1.16
CA PRO A 105 -13.69 22.67 1.22
C PRO A 105 -14.45 22.75 -0.11
N GLN A 106 -14.41 23.89 -0.80
CA GLN A 106 -15.09 24.09 -2.09
C GLN A 106 -14.57 23.13 -3.16
N ASN A 107 -13.24 22.97 -3.24
CA ASN A 107 -12.61 22.03 -4.19
C ASN A 107 -12.87 20.57 -3.79
N LYS A 108 -12.88 20.25 -2.49
CA LYS A 108 -13.24 18.91 -2.01
C LYS A 108 -14.67 18.55 -2.42
N GLU A 109 -15.62 19.44 -2.16
CA GLU A 109 -17.03 19.25 -2.53
C GLU A 109 -17.19 19.12 -4.05
N LYS A 110 -16.59 20.02 -4.83
CA LYS A 110 -16.62 19.97 -6.31
C LYS A 110 -16.09 18.66 -6.85
N ASN A 111 -14.95 18.19 -6.35
CA ASN A 111 -14.36 16.93 -6.80
C ASN A 111 -15.17 15.70 -6.35
N LEU A 112 -15.73 15.71 -5.14
CA LEU A 112 -16.61 14.63 -4.68
C LEU A 112 -17.88 14.52 -5.55
N VAL A 113 -18.51 15.65 -5.87
CA VAL A 113 -19.68 15.68 -6.76
C VAL A 113 -19.32 15.19 -8.17
N LYS A 114 -18.19 15.65 -8.72
CA LYS A 114 -17.66 15.15 -10.01
C LYS A 114 -17.43 13.64 -10.00
N LEU A 115 -17.11 13.08 -8.83
CA LEU A 115 -16.88 11.66 -8.61
C LEU A 115 -18.17 10.88 -8.28
N GLY A 116 -19.35 11.50 -8.37
CA GLY A 116 -20.65 10.85 -8.19
C GLY A 116 -21.13 10.77 -6.74
N VAL A 117 -20.58 11.57 -5.84
CA VAL A 117 -21.11 11.72 -4.46
C VAL A 117 -22.25 12.74 -4.48
N PRO A 118 -23.41 12.45 -3.85
CA PRO A 118 -24.52 13.40 -3.75
C PRO A 118 -24.06 14.73 -3.12
N ARG A 119 -24.60 15.85 -3.59
CA ARG A 119 -24.17 17.20 -3.15
C ARG A 119 -24.24 17.38 -1.63
N TRP A 120 -25.33 16.95 -0.99
CA TRP A 120 -25.51 17.01 0.46
C TRP A 120 -24.40 16.26 1.22
N ALA A 121 -24.02 15.08 0.74
CA ALA A 121 -22.99 14.24 1.35
C ALA A 121 -21.61 14.84 1.10
N ALA A 122 -21.35 15.31 -0.11
CA ALA A 122 -20.12 15.97 -0.50
C ALA A 122 -19.87 17.23 0.36
N HIS A 123 -20.91 18.04 0.59
CA HIS A 123 -20.83 19.22 1.44
C HIS A 123 -20.48 18.86 2.89
N LYS A 124 -21.16 17.88 3.48
CA LYS A 124 -20.89 17.41 4.85
C LYS A 124 -19.45 16.89 5.00
N VAL A 125 -18.98 16.10 4.04
CA VAL A 125 -17.65 15.48 4.03
C VAL A 125 -16.54 16.51 3.77
N ALA A 126 -16.79 17.52 2.94
CA ALA A 126 -15.81 18.57 2.63
C ALA A 126 -15.49 19.47 3.82
N ASN A 127 -16.48 19.72 4.68
CA ASN A 127 -16.39 20.67 5.80
C ASN A 127 -15.91 20.05 7.12
N THR A 128 -15.39 18.82 7.12
CA THR A 128 -14.86 18.14 8.33
C THR A 128 -13.45 18.60 8.75
N GLY A 129 -12.96 19.73 8.23
CA GLY A 129 -11.64 20.29 8.55
C GLY A 129 -10.43 19.44 8.14
N ASN A 130 -9.34 19.54 8.92
CA ASN A 130 -8.02 18.97 8.63
C ASN A 130 -7.83 17.50 9.04
N ARG A 131 -8.91 16.72 9.14
CA ARG A 131 -8.89 15.32 9.59
C ARG A 131 -8.53 14.32 8.48
N TYR A 132 -7.39 14.49 7.81
CA TYR A 132 -7.04 13.75 6.59
C TYR A 132 -7.09 12.22 6.72
N ALA A 133 -6.53 11.69 7.81
CA ALA A 133 -6.47 10.25 8.09
C ALA A 133 -7.86 9.65 8.30
N HIS A 134 -8.62 10.24 9.23
CA HIS A 134 -10.00 9.84 9.52
C HIS A 134 -10.87 9.86 8.25
N MET A 135 -10.76 10.90 7.44
CA MET A 135 -11.60 11.04 6.25
C MET A 135 -11.34 9.95 5.21
N CYS A 136 -10.14 9.37 5.15
CA CYS A 136 -9.87 8.29 4.21
C CYS A 136 -10.55 6.96 4.54
N HIS A 137 -11.06 6.82 5.78
CA HIS A 137 -11.92 5.71 6.18
C HIS A 137 -13.42 6.00 5.95
N ASN A 138 -13.80 7.24 5.64
CA ASN A 138 -15.20 7.60 5.38
C ASN A 138 -15.72 6.88 4.12
N GLY A 139 -16.92 6.28 4.21
CA GLY A 139 -17.52 5.51 3.13
C GLY A 139 -17.69 6.30 1.83
N TRP A 140 -18.02 7.61 1.91
CA TRP A 140 -18.15 8.46 0.72
C TRP A 140 -16.81 8.69 0.02
N ILE A 141 -15.72 8.86 0.78
CA ILE A 141 -14.37 9.00 0.21
C ILE A 141 -13.89 7.67 -0.38
N GLN A 142 -14.18 6.55 0.27
CA GLN A 142 -13.85 5.23 -0.29
C GLN A 142 -14.63 4.96 -1.58
N LYS A 143 -15.90 5.37 -1.66
CA LYS A 143 -16.72 5.28 -2.88
C LYS A 143 -16.20 6.23 -3.98
N ALA A 144 -15.87 7.47 -3.63
CA ALA A 144 -15.36 8.47 -4.56
C ALA A 144 -13.96 8.09 -5.10
N ILE A 145 -13.05 7.68 -4.22
CA ILE A 145 -11.69 7.25 -4.56
C ILE A 145 -11.63 5.72 -4.40
N SER A 146 -12.43 5.05 -5.22
CA SER A 146 -12.56 3.59 -5.20
C SER A 146 -11.30 2.90 -5.67
N THR A 147 -11.12 1.63 -5.26
CA THR A 147 -10.02 0.80 -5.75
C THR A 147 -10.02 0.73 -7.27
N LYS A 148 -11.20 0.55 -7.90
CA LYS A 148 -11.36 0.56 -9.37
C LYS A 148 -10.80 1.83 -10.00
N ARG A 149 -11.13 3.02 -9.45
CA ARG A 149 -10.60 4.30 -9.96
C ARG A 149 -9.10 4.44 -9.77
N LEU A 150 -8.56 3.99 -8.65
CA LEU A 150 -7.11 3.99 -8.42
C LEU A 150 -6.38 3.05 -9.39
N THR A 151 -6.95 1.89 -9.69
CA THR A 151 -6.42 0.96 -10.70
C THR A 151 -6.50 1.57 -12.10
N SER A 152 -7.61 2.20 -12.47
CA SER A 152 -7.72 2.93 -13.76
C SER A 152 -6.77 4.13 -13.85
N PHE A 153 -6.43 4.75 -12.72
CA PHE A 153 -5.40 5.79 -12.66
C PHE A 153 -3.97 5.23 -12.81
N GLY A 154 -3.80 3.91 -12.81
CA GLY A 154 -2.53 3.23 -13.05
C GLY A 154 -1.86 2.68 -11.78
N LEU A 155 -2.51 2.68 -10.62
CA LEU A 155 -1.96 2.05 -9.41
C LEU A 155 -1.94 0.52 -9.56
N VAL A 156 -0.76 -0.08 -9.48
CA VAL A 156 -0.58 -1.54 -9.52
C VAL A 156 -0.95 -2.13 -8.16
N SER A 157 -1.80 -3.16 -8.20
CA SER A 157 -2.12 -3.99 -7.03
C SER A 157 -0.95 -4.94 -6.74
N MET A 158 -0.37 -4.84 -5.54
CA MET A 158 0.70 -5.73 -5.11
C MET A 158 0.25 -7.18 -5.09
N LEU A 159 -0.98 -7.45 -4.66
CA LEU A 159 -1.52 -8.80 -4.59
C LEU A 159 -1.70 -9.41 -5.98
N ASP A 160 -2.28 -8.66 -6.92
CA ASP A 160 -2.54 -9.16 -8.27
C ASP A 160 -1.22 -9.39 -9.01
N TYR A 161 -0.30 -8.42 -8.94
CA TYR A 161 1.02 -8.52 -9.57
C TYR A 161 1.87 -9.67 -8.99
N TYR A 162 1.75 -9.92 -7.68
CA TYR A 162 2.40 -11.08 -7.04
C TYR A 162 1.74 -12.39 -7.42
N THR A 163 0.41 -12.46 -7.48
CA THR A 163 -0.30 -13.70 -7.83
C THR A 163 0.00 -14.14 -9.27
N GLU A 164 0.16 -13.18 -10.20
CA GLU A 164 0.56 -13.44 -11.58
C GLU A 164 1.99 -14.01 -11.71
N ARG A 165 2.88 -13.69 -10.76
CA ARG A 165 4.33 -13.99 -10.84
C ARG A 165 4.85 -14.93 -9.78
N CYS A 166 4.01 -15.32 -8.81
CA CYS A 166 4.45 -16.17 -7.73
C CYS A 166 4.75 -17.55 -8.30
N VAL A 167 5.96 -18.02 -8.06
CA VAL A 167 6.33 -19.41 -8.36
C VAL A 167 5.74 -20.23 -7.23
N THR A 168 4.82 -21.13 -7.57
CA THR A 168 4.37 -22.15 -6.62
C THR A 168 5.46 -23.21 -6.58
N CYS A 169 6.19 -23.24 -5.46
CA CYS A 169 7.09 -24.34 -5.12
C CYS A 169 6.35 -25.30 -4.18
#